data_AF-A0A9Q4C392-F1
#
_entry.id   AF-A0A9Q4C392-F1
#
_cell.length_a   1.000
_cell.length_b   1.000
_cell.length_c   1.000
_cell.angle_alpha   90.00
_cell.angle_beta   90.00
_cell.angle_gamma   90.00
#
_symmetry.space_group_name_H-M   'P 1'
#
loop_
_entity.id
_entity.type
_entity.pdbx_description
1 polymer ?
#
loop_
_entity_poly.entity_id
_entity_poly.type
_entity_poly.pdbx_seq_one_letter_code
_entity_poly.pdbx_strand_id
1 'polypeptide(L)' 'MDSAAFEEQVRDLPCDAKLVFVVLEKRGPFTQEEITEETYLSEEEAVYALAVLEERGMVEKHQHAGGGIYEVIRPA' A
#
# COMPACT_ATOMS: atom_id res chain seq x y z
N MET A 1 -5.20 8.99 -14.96
CA MET A 1 -4.72 7.68 -15.45
C MET A 1 -5.97 6.88 -15.75
N ASP A 2 -6.09 6.18 -16.88
CA ASP A 2 -7.28 5.36 -17.10
C ASP A 2 -7.24 4.10 -16.21
N SER A 3 -8.42 3.54 -15.91
CA SER A 3 -8.53 2.38 -15.02
C SER A 3 -7.79 1.14 -15.54
N ALA A 4 -7.59 0.99 -16.85
CA ALA A 4 -6.92 -0.19 -17.42
C ALA A 4 -5.41 -0.18 -17.13
N ALA A 5 -4.76 0.99 -17.28
CA ALA A 5 -3.34 1.15 -17.00
C ALA A 5 -3.04 1.01 -15.49
N PHE A 6 -3.96 1.41 -14.61
CA PHE A 6 -3.82 1.17 -13.16
C PHE A 6 -3.83 -0.32 -12.82
N GLU A 7 -4.76 -1.09 -13.40
CA GLU A 7 -4.83 -2.54 -13.17
C GLU A 7 -3.59 -3.28 -13.70
N GLU A 8 -2.96 -2.79 -14.77
CA GLU A 8 -1.66 -3.30 -15.24
C GLU A 8 -0.55 -3.02 -14.22
N GLN A 9 -0.47 -1.81 -13.67
CA GLN A 9 0.50 -1.49 -12.61
C GLN A 9 0.32 -2.37 -11.38
N VAL A 10 -0.93 -2.65 -10.98
CA VAL A 10 -1.22 -3.57 -9.86
C VAL A 10 -0.69 -4.97 -10.17
N ARG A 11 -0.88 -5.47 -11.40
CA ARG A 11 -0.36 -6.79 -11.80
C ARG A 11 1.16 -6.86 -11.76
N ASP A 12 1.84 -5.76 -12.09
CA ASP A 12 3.30 -5.64 -12.10
C ASP A 12 3.92 -5.33 -10.73
N LEU A 13 3.12 -5.29 -9.66
CA LEU A 13 3.66 -5.13 -8.31
C LEU A 13 4.42 -6.40 -7.87
N PRO A 14 5.56 -6.23 -7.18
CA PRO A 14 6.19 -7.27 -6.36
C PRO A 14 5.20 -7.94 -5.40
N CYS A 15 5.46 -9.18 -4.98
CA CYS A 15 4.50 -9.98 -4.22
C CYS A 15 4.11 -9.36 -2.87
N ASP A 16 5.09 -8.86 -2.14
CA ASP A 16 4.96 -8.10 -0.89
C ASP A 16 4.16 -6.81 -1.08
N ALA A 17 4.53 -5.99 -2.07
CA ALA A 17 3.80 -4.76 -2.41
C ALA A 17 2.34 -5.02 -2.82
N LYS A 18 2.11 -6.08 -3.60
CA LYS A 18 0.76 -6.49 -4.02
C LYS A 18 -0.09 -6.96 -2.83
N LEU A 19 0.51 -7.67 -1.87
CA LEU A 19 -0.18 -8.08 -0.65
C LEU A 19 -0.61 -6.87 0.18
N VAL A 20 0.33 -5.93 0.44
CA VAL A 20 0.04 -4.68 1.17
C VAL A 20 -1.06 -3.89 0.46
N PHE A 21 -0.99 -3.75 -0.86
CA PHE A 21 -2.02 -3.09 -1.66
C PHE A 21 -3.40 -3.70 -1.44
N VAL A 22 -3.53 -5.03 -1.54
CA VAL A 22 -4.81 -5.73 -1.37
C VAL A 22 -5.35 -5.59 0.06
N VAL A 23 -4.46 -5.62 1.07
CA VAL A 23 -4.86 -5.40 2.47
C VAL A 23 -5.40 -4.00 2.66
N LEU A 24 -4.65 -2.97 2.24
CA LEU A 24 -5.09 -1.58 2.36
C LEU A 24 -6.41 -1.33 1.61
N GLU A 25 -6.51 -1.84 0.38
CA GLU A 25 -7.70 -1.68 -0.46
C GLU A 25 -8.96 -2.29 0.16
N LYS A 26 -8.84 -3.49 0.75
CA LYS A 26 -10.02 -4.25 1.21
C LYS A 26 -10.35 -4.04 2.68
N ARG A 27 -9.37 -3.65 3.48
CA ARG A 27 -9.46 -3.68 4.95
C ARG A 27 -9.30 -2.30 5.57
N GLY A 28 -8.80 -1.33 4.80
CA GLY A 28 -8.82 0.07 5.16
C GLY A 28 -7.43 0.69 5.22
N PRO A 29 -7.39 2.00 5.46
CA PRO A 29 -6.14 2.68 5.67
C PRO A 29 -5.53 2.22 7.00
N PHE A 30 -4.23 1.94 6.99
CA PHE A 30 -3.52 1.39 8.13
C PHE A 30 -2.20 2.12 8.38
N THR A 31 -1.78 2.14 9.64
CA THR A 31 -0.41 2.47 10.00
C THR A 31 0.56 1.40 9.52
N GLN A 32 1.85 1.71 9.46
CA GLN A 32 2.88 0.72 9.11
C GLN A 32 2.86 -0.50 10.06
N GLU A 33 2.64 -0.27 11.36
CA GLU A 33 2.54 -1.32 12.37
C GLU A 33 1.36 -2.25 12.09
N GLU A 34 0.17 -1.69 11.89
CA GLU A 34 -1.04 -2.47 11.53
C GLU A 34 -0.85 -3.23 10.20
N ILE A 35 -0.16 -2.66 9.21
CA ILE A 35 0.16 -3.37 7.96
C ILE A 35 1.03 -4.60 8.24
N THR A 36 2.01 -4.46 9.14
CA THR A 36 2.89 -5.56 9.54
C THR A 36 2.07 -6.69 10.19
N GLU A 37 1.15 -6.33 11.09
CA GLU A 37 0.24 -7.28 11.74
C GLU A 37 -0.71 -7.96 10.74
N GLU A 38 -1.28 -7.20 9.80
CA GLU A 38 -2.32 -7.70 8.91
C GLU A 38 -1.79 -8.51 7.73
N THR A 39 -0.54 -8.29 7.36
CA THR A 39 0.13 -8.99 6.25
C THR A 39 1.06 -10.11 6.72
N TYR A 40 1.42 -10.13 8.01
CA TYR A 40 2.47 -10.98 8.57
C TYR A 40 3.85 -10.82 7.91
N LEU A 41 4.08 -9.68 7.25
CA LEU A 41 5.41 -9.29 6.77
C LEU A 41 6.27 -8.86 7.96
N SER A 42 7.59 -8.90 7.77
CA SER A 42 8.49 -8.17 8.66
C SER A 42 8.35 -6.65 8.46
N GLU A 43 8.83 -5.88 9.43
CA GLU A 43 8.86 -4.41 9.32
C GLU A 43 9.64 -3.94 8.09
N GLU A 44 10.77 -4.60 7.76
CA GLU A 44 11.59 -4.28 6.59
C GLU A 44 10.84 -4.52 5.27
N GLU A 45 10.13 -5.65 5.16
CA GLU A 45 9.30 -5.98 4.00
C GLU A 45 8.11 -5.02 3.87
N ALA A 46 7.46 -4.64 4.98
CA ALA A 46 6.37 -3.67 4.96
C ALA A 46 6.84 -2.28 4.52
N VAL A 47 8.01 -1.83 4.99
CA VAL A 47 8.63 -0.56 4.54
C VAL A 47 8.95 -0.60 3.05
N TYR A 48 9.56 -1.68 2.58
CA TYR A 48 9.87 -1.83 1.16
C TYR A 48 8.60 -1.84 0.29
N ALA A 49 7.59 -2.61 0.68
CA ALA A 49 6.31 -2.69 0.00
C ALA A 49 5.62 -1.31 -0.08
N LEU A 50 5.59 -0.57 1.02
CA LEU A 50 5.05 0.79 1.08
C LEU A 50 5.83 1.76 0.18
N ALA A 51 7.17 1.70 0.21
CA ALA A 51 8.01 2.53 -0.66
C ALA A 51 7.73 2.27 -2.15
N VAL A 52 7.55 1.01 -2.55
CA VAL A 52 7.19 0.65 -3.94
C VAL A 52 5.81 1.22 -4.32
N LEU A 53 4.84 1.14 -3.42
CA LEU A 53 3.49 1.67 -3.67
C LEU A 53 3.46 3.20 -3.71
N GLU A 54 4.22 3.87 -2.85
CA GLU A 54 4.39 5.33 -2.84
C GLU A 54 5.08 5.80 -4.13
N GLU A 55 6.16 5.13 -4.56
CA GLU A 55 6.87 5.45 -5.81
C GLU A 55 5.96 5.32 -7.04
N ARG A 56 5.06 4.32 -7.04
CA ARG A 56 4.06 4.12 -8.10
C ARG A 56 2.83 5.02 -7.97
N GLY A 57 2.74 5.84 -6.93
CA GLY A 57 1.60 6.74 -6.69
C GLY A 57 0.29 5.99 -6.42
N MET A 58 0.38 4.77 -5.88
CA MET A 58 -0.79 3.91 -5.60
C MET A 58 -1.29 4.05 -4.17
N VAL A 59 -0.48 4.64 -3.28
CA VAL A 59 -0.86 4.96 -1.90
C VAL A 59 -0.44 6.39 -1.55
N GLU A 60 -1.17 6.99 -0.61
CA GLU A 60 -0.86 8.27 0.01
C GLU A 60 -0.66 8.07 1.52
N LYS A 61 0.28 8.83 2.09
CA LYS A 61 0.56 8.83 3.52
C LYS A 61 -0.01 10.09 4.16
N HIS A 62 -0.90 9.91 5.14
CA HIS A 62 -1.45 11.00 5.93
C HIS A 62 -0.86 11.02 7.34
N GLN A 63 -0.75 12.22 7.91
CA GLN A 63 -0.28 12.39 9.28
C GLN A 63 -1.34 11.90 10.27
N HIS A 64 -0.97 10.99 11.17
CA HIS A 64 -1.82 10.47 12.23
C HIS A 64 -1.12 10.58 13.59
N ALA A 65 -1.88 10.61 14.68
CA ALA A 65 -1.28 10.68 16.02
C ALA A 65 -0.49 9.38 16.29
N GLY A 66 0.84 9.47 16.36
CA GLY A 66 1.71 8.30 16.60
C GLY A 66 2.31 7.66 15.34
N GLY A 67 2.02 8.15 14.14
CA GLY A 67 2.60 7.59 12.91
C GLY A 67 1.99 8.16 11.62
N GLY A 68 2.32 7.54 10.49
CA GLY A 68 1.59 7.80 9.24
C GLY A 68 0.60 6.69 8.96
N ILE A 69 -0.59 7.05 8.48
CA ILE A 69 -1.59 6.12 7.97
C ILE A 69 -1.52 6.13 6.44
N TYR A 70 -1.58 4.95 5.84
CA TYR A 70 -1.45 4.74 4.39
C TYR A 70 -2.82 4.41 3.80
N GLU A 71 -3.20 5.05 2.71
CA GLU A 71 -4.48 4.86 2.02
C GLU A 71 -4.25 4.62 0.53
N VAL A 72 -5.01 3.71 -0.10
CA VAL A 72 -4.92 3.44 -1.54
C VAL A 72 -5.58 4.57 -2.33
N ILE A 73 -4.88 5.05 -3.36
CA ILE A 73 -5.40 6.03 -4.31
C ILE A 73 -5.81 5.28 -5.58
N ARG A 74 -7.08 5.39 -5.95
CA ARG A 74 -7.56 4.94 -7.27
C ARG A 74 -7.79 6.12 -8.20
N PRO A 75 -7.41 6.02 -9.49
CA PRO A 75 -7.82 6.99 -10.47
C PRO A 75 -9.34 6.94 -10.69
N ALA A 76 -9.93 8.12 -10.91
CA ALA A 76 -11.35 8.31 -11.20
C ALA A 76 -11.76 7.80 -12.58
#